data_AF-A0A965VU57-F1
#
_entry.id   AF-A0A965VU57-F1
#
_cell.length_a   1.000
_cell.length_b   1.000
_cell.length_c   1.000
_cell.angle_alpha   90.00
_cell.angle_beta   90.00
_cell.angle_gamma   90.00
#
_symmetry.space_group_name_H-M   'P 1'
#
loop_
_entity.id
_entity.type
_entity.pdbx_description
1 polymer ?
#
loop_
_entity_poly.entity_id
_entity_poly.type
_entity_poly.pdbx_seq_one_letter_code
_entity_poly.pdbx_strand_id
1 'polypeptide(L)'
;MPTPIKTREAVVAFVKQGGTQSEAARRFRVSRRSIYSWLALHDTTGSLTPRRHLMINIDEIKRFRAEHPDMSIADIARRFGCNYKTLWQHLA
;
A
#
# COMPACT_ATOMS: atom_id res chain seq x y z
N MET A 1 6.42 6.80 11.89
CA MET A 1 7.40 5.85 11.29
C MET A 1 6.70 4.53 11.00
N PRO A 2 6.82 3.96 9.79
CA PRO A 2 6.33 2.60 9.53
C PRO A 2 7.04 1.61 10.45
N THR A 3 6.31 0.61 10.96
CA THR A 3 6.89 -0.43 11.81
C THR A 3 7.98 -1.21 11.04
N PRO A 4 9.11 -1.55 11.68
CA PRO A 4 10.17 -2.35 11.06
C PRO A 4 9.63 -3.69 10.56
N ILE A 5 10.16 -4.17 9.43
CA ILE A 5 9.67 -5.40 8.79
C ILE A 5 9.89 -6.63 9.68
N LYS A 6 11.03 -6.70 10.39
CA LYS A 6 11.34 -7.75 11.37
C LYS A 6 10.26 -7.87 12.46
N THR A 7 9.70 -6.75 12.90
CA THR A 7 8.62 -6.73 13.89
C THR A 7 7.33 -7.33 13.32
N ARG A 8 7.03 -7.06 12.05
CA ARG A 8 5.85 -7.61 11.37
C ARG A 8 5.98 -9.12 11.20
N GLU A 9 7.15 -9.58 10.77
CA GLU A 9 7.45 -11.01 10.61
C GLU A 9 7.31 -11.74 11.95
N ALA A 10 7.88 -11.21 13.02
CA ALA A 10 7.77 -11.80 14.36
C ALA A 10 6.32 -11.87 14.85
N VAL A 11 5.53 -10.83 14.61
CA VAL A 11 4.10 -10.80 14.97
C VAL A 11 3.31 -11.84 14.19
N VAL A 12 3.51 -11.94 12.88
CA VAL A 12 2.80 -12.91 12.03
C VAL A 12 3.20 -14.34 12.36
N ALA A 13 4.49 -14.59 12.59
CA ALA A 13 4.97 -15.90 13.03
C ALA A 13 4.35 -16.31 14.38
N PHE A 14 4.29 -15.39 15.35
CA PHE A 14 3.66 -15.65 16.65
C PHE A 14 2.18 -16.02 16.52
N VAL A 15 1.43 -15.29 15.67
CA VAL A 15 0.01 -15.60 15.44
C VAL A 15 -0.17 -16.94 14.72
N LYS A 16 0.70 -17.26 13.75
CA LYS A 16 0.66 -18.55 13.04
C LYS A 16 1.04 -19.74 13.92
N GLN A 17 1.85 -19.52 14.96
CA GLN A 17 2.22 -20.55 15.96
C GLN A 17 1.11 -20.82 17.00
N GLY A 18 -0.06 -20.18 16.87
CA GLY A 18 -1.21 -20.37 17.77
C GLY A 18 -1.41 -19.23 18.77
N GLY A 19 -0.57 -18.20 18.74
CA GLY A 19 -0.74 -17.01 19.58
C GLY A 19 -1.94 -16.16 19.16
N THR A 20 -2.62 -15.54 20.11
CA THR A 20 -3.77 -14.66 19.80
C THR A 20 -3.31 -13.28 19.35
N GLN A 21 -4.11 -12.60 18.51
CA GLN A 21 -3.81 -11.22 18.08
C GLN A 21 -3.78 -10.23 19.27
N SER A 22 -4.60 -10.47 20.30
CA SER A 22 -4.64 -9.66 21.52
C SER A 22 -3.34 -9.77 22.32
N GLU A 23 -2.79 -10.97 22.40
CA GLU A 23 -1.52 -11.24 23.07
C GLU A 23 -0.33 -10.67 22.27
N ALA A 24 -0.36 -10.83 20.95
CA ALA A 24 0.61 -10.21 20.05
C ALA A 24 0.60 -8.66 20.19
N ALA A 25 -0.58 -8.04 20.25
CA ALA A 25 -0.70 -6.59 20.42
C ALA A 25 -0.02 -6.09 21.70
N ARG A 26 -0.22 -6.82 22.82
CA ARG A 26 0.40 -6.51 24.11
C ARG A 26 1.91 -6.74 24.08
N ARG A 27 2.35 -7.90 23.57
CA ARG A 27 3.77 -8.31 23.55
C ARG A 27 4.62 -7.41 22.66
N PHE A 28 4.13 -7.10 21.46
CA PHE A 28 4.87 -6.32 20.47
C PHE A 28 4.53 -4.83 20.49
N ARG A 29 3.63 -4.38 21.39
CA ARG A 29 3.17 -2.99 21.52
C ARG A 29 2.65 -2.41 20.19
N VAL A 30 1.89 -3.21 19.45
CA VAL A 30 1.31 -2.84 18.16
C VAL A 30 -0.21 -2.87 18.25
N SER A 31 -0.88 -2.03 17.47
CA SER A 31 -2.33 -2.03 17.44
C SER A 31 -2.88 -3.30 16.79
N ARG A 32 -4.03 -3.82 17.27
CA ARG A 32 -4.72 -4.95 16.64
C ARG A 32 -5.06 -4.69 15.17
N ARG A 33 -5.37 -3.43 14.81
CA ARG A 33 -5.60 -3.02 13.42
C ARG A 33 -4.37 -3.23 12.54
N SER A 34 -3.18 -2.90 13.05
CA SER A 34 -1.92 -3.14 12.33
C SER A 34 -1.69 -4.63 12.09
N ILE A 35 -1.92 -5.45 13.12
CA ILE A 35 -1.82 -6.92 13.03
C ILE A 35 -2.75 -7.46 11.95
N TYR A 36 -4.03 -7.06 11.99
CA TYR A 36 -5.01 -7.47 10.98
C TYR A 36 -4.56 -7.10 9.56
N SER A 37 -4.07 -5.87 9.37
CA SER A 37 -3.57 -5.41 8.08
C SER A 37 -2.35 -6.23 7.60
N TRP A 38 -1.48 -6.68 8.50
CA TRP A 38 -0.31 -7.49 8.14
C TRP A 38 -0.69 -8.93 7.78
N LEU A 39 -1.64 -9.53 8.51
CA LEU A 39 -2.18 -10.85 8.19
C LEU A 39 -2.85 -10.83 6.82
N ALA A 40 -3.75 -9.88 6.58
CA ALA A 40 -4.42 -9.73 5.29
C ALA A 40 -3.43 -9.47 4.14
N LEU A 41 -2.37 -8.68 4.39
CA LEU A 41 -1.34 -8.42 3.36
C LEU A 41 -0.51 -9.68 3.08
N HIS A 42 -0.13 -10.42 4.11
CA HIS A 42 0.59 -11.68 3.97
C HIS A 42 -0.24 -12.72 3.21
N ASP A 43 -1.53 -12.84 3.51
CA ASP A 43 -2.39 -13.83 2.87
C ASP A 43 -2.67 -13.49 1.40
N THR A 44 -2.72 -12.20 1.06
CA THR A 44 -2.98 -11.76 -0.33
C THR A 44 -1.75 -11.70 -1.21
N THR A 45 -0.58 -11.33 -0.65
CA THR A 45 0.63 -11.05 -1.45
C THR A 45 1.84 -11.92 -1.07
N GLY A 46 1.76 -12.68 0.03
CA GLY A 46 2.91 -13.38 0.60
C GLY A 46 3.98 -12.46 1.19
N SER A 47 3.76 -11.13 1.18
CA SER A 47 4.74 -10.14 1.62
C SER A 47 4.23 -9.32 2.81
N LEU A 48 5.16 -8.89 3.67
CA LEU A 48 4.92 -7.98 4.79
C LEU A 48 5.48 -6.58 4.55
N THR A 49 6.03 -6.35 3.36
CA THR A 49 6.59 -5.07 2.96
C THR A 49 5.49 -4.01 2.96
N PRO A 50 5.67 -2.87 3.65
CA PRO A 50 4.70 -1.79 3.58
C PRO A 50 4.50 -1.36 2.13
N ARG A 51 3.23 -1.15 1.76
CA ARG A 51 2.90 -0.57 0.46
C ARG A 51 3.58 0.80 0.37
N ARG A 52 4.45 0.97 -0.63
CA ARG A 52 5.07 2.27 -0.90
C ARG A 52 4.00 3.18 -1.46
N HIS A 53 3.78 4.32 -0.81
CA HIS A 53 3.13 5.44 -1.49
C HIS A 53 4.12 5.94 -2.53
N LEU A 54 3.88 5.59 -3.80
CA LEU A 54 4.61 6.20 -4.90
C LEU A 54 4.16 7.65 -4.98
N MET A 55 5.10 8.59 -4.86
CA MET A 55 4.83 9.97 -5.25
C MET A 55 4.55 9.96 -6.75
N ILE A 56 3.37 10.41 -7.12
CA ILE A 56 2.98 10.55 -8.51
C ILE A 56 3.66 11.81 -9.03
N ASN A 57 4.42 11.70 -10.12
CA ASN A 57 4.99 12.87 -10.80
C ASN A 57 3.90 13.54 -11.64
N ILE A 58 3.21 14.51 -11.04
CA ILE A 58 2.08 15.20 -11.68
C ILE A 58 2.53 15.99 -12.91
N ASP A 59 3.74 16.56 -12.89
CA ASP A 59 4.26 17.37 -13.99
C ASP A 59 4.50 16.55 -15.25
N GLU A 60 5.03 15.34 -15.09
CA GLU A 60 5.20 14.37 -16.18
C GLU A 60 3.86 13.96 -16.80
N ILE A 61 2.84 13.77 -15.97
CA ILE A 61 1.48 13.41 -16.41
C ILE A 61 0.82 14.57 -17.17
N LYS A 62 1.03 15.82 -16.72
CA LYS A 62 0.52 17.01 -17.41
C LYS A 62 1.15 17.17 -18.79
N ARG A 63 2.47 16.97 -18.92
CA ARG A 63 3.18 16.98 -20.21
C ARG A 63 2.66 15.88 -21.14
N PHE A 64 2.54 14.66 -20.62
CA PHE A 64 2.04 13.52 -21.40
C PHE A 64 0.60 13.74 -21.91
N ARG A 65 -0.26 14.36 -21.10
CA ARG A 65 -1.62 14.74 -21.53
C ARG A 65 -1.62 15.81 -22.62
N ALA A 66 -0.69 16.77 -22.57
CA ALA A 66 -0.56 17.79 -23.61
C ALA A 66 -0.07 17.20 -24.95
N GLU A 67 0.80 16.20 -24.90
CA GLU A 67 1.29 15.45 -26.07
C GLU A 67 0.24 14.50 -26.65
N HIS A 68 -0.69 14.01 -25.83
CA HIS A 68 -1.75 13.08 -26.22
C HIS A 68 -3.14 13.54 -25.76
N PRO A 69 -3.74 14.56 -26.41
CA PRO A 69 -5.03 15.12 -26.02
C PRO A 69 -6.19 14.12 -26.17
N ASP A 70 -6.04 13.13 -27.05
CA ASP A 70 -7.07 12.15 -27.39
C ASP A 70 -7.11 10.97 -26.41
N MET A 71 -6.08 10.82 -25.57
CA MET A 71 -5.96 9.69 -24.68
C MET A 71 -6.81 9.90 -23.42
N SER A 72 -7.64 8.90 -23.10
CA SER A 72 -8.49 8.96 -21.91
C SER A 72 -7.64 8.98 -20.63
N ILE A 73 -8.11 9.72 -19.62
CA ILE A 73 -7.55 9.75 -18.26
C ILE A 73 -7.40 8.32 -17.70
N ALA A 74 -8.29 7.39 -18.08
CA ALA A 74 -8.20 5.99 -17.69
C ALA A 74 -6.99 5.27 -18.30
N ASP A 75 -6.66 5.55 -19.55
CA ASP A 75 -5.53 4.95 -20.25
C ASP A 75 -4.20 5.53 -19.77
N ILE A 76 -4.16 6.85 -19.53
CA ILE A 76 -3.03 7.53 -18.88
C ILE A 76 -2.81 6.91 -17.49
N ALA A 77 -3.86 6.73 -16.70
CA ALA A 77 -3.74 6.13 -15.37
C ALA A 77 -3.18 4.70 -15.41
N ARG A 78 -3.62 3.86 -16.37
CA ARG A 78 -3.05 2.52 -16.57
C ARG A 78 -1.57 2.58 -16.96
N ARG A 79 -1.18 3.52 -17.83
CA ARG A 79 0.20 3.67 -18.30
C ARG A 79 1.16 4.05 -17.17
N PHE A 80 0.74 4.96 -16.28
CA PHE A 80 1.53 5.42 -15.14
C PHE A 80 1.35 4.55 -13.88
N GLY A 81 0.52 3.50 -13.94
CA GLY A 81 0.26 2.61 -12.79
C GLY A 81 -0.40 3.32 -11.61
N CYS A 82 -1.11 4.41 -11.86
CA CYS A 82 -1.76 5.23 -10.85
C CYS A 82 -3.28 5.00 -10.84
N ASN A 83 -3.93 5.40 -9.75
CA ASN A 83 -5.38 5.30 -9.66
C ASN A 83 -6.03 6.41 -10.49
N TYR A 84 -6.95 6.06 -11.40
CA TYR A 84 -7.74 7.00 -12.20
C TYR A 84 -8.30 8.17 -11.38
N LYS A 85 -8.87 7.87 -10.20
CA LYS A 85 -9.50 8.88 -9.34
C LYS A 85 -8.47 9.90 -8.82
N THR A 86 -7.28 9.43 -8.48
CA THR A 86 -6.17 10.29 -8.06
C THR A 86 -5.68 11.15 -9.23
N LEU A 87 -5.62 10.58 -10.43
CA LEU A 87 -5.26 11.33 -11.63
C LEU A 87 -6.26 12.46 -11.90
N TRP A 88 -7.56 12.15 -11.83
CA TRP A 88 -8.63 13.11 -12.06
C TRP A 88 -8.60 14.28 -11.07
N GLN A 89 -8.33 14.02 -9.78
CA GLN A 89 -8.20 15.08 -8.76
C GLN A 89 -7.06 16.07 -9.02
N HIS A 90 -6.02 15.66 -9.75
CA HIS A 90 -4.87 16.52 -10.06
C HIS A 90 -4.95 17.17 -11.46
N LEU A 91 -5.89 16.72 -12.30
CA LEU A 91 -6.04 17.12 -13.70
C LEU A 91 -7.37 17.81 -14.04
N ALA A 92 -8.33 17.84 -13.10
CA ALA A 92 -9.56 18.64 -13.14
C ALA A 92 -9.24 20.11 -12.83
#